data_AF-A0A9W6KT67-F1
#
_entry.id   AF-A0A9W6KT67-F1
#
_cell.length_a   1.000
_cell.length_b   1.000
_cell.length_c   1.000
_cell.angle_alpha   90.00
_cell.angle_beta   90.00
_cell.angle_gamma   90.00
#
_symmetry.space_group_name_H-M   'P 1'
#
loop_
_entity.id
_entity.type
_entity.pdbx_description
1 polymer ?
#
loop_
_entity_poly.entity_id
_entity_poly.type
_entity_poly.pdbx_seq_one_letter_code
_entity_poly.pdbx_strand_id
1 'polypeptide(L)'
;MEGRTIVIRTVDDVIDARAVTTVFQPIVRLDSWNHRRFEVAGYEALTRGPAGTPWEEPLALFEAAAERGRLAELDWVCRATAYRAALDGGLPFGLTLFVNAEPAALGEPCPPDLAPTILDAQLRLRVVVEMTERAIGDDPSALLTAAEACRGSGWGVALDDVGAEPASLSVMPFVHPDVVKIDQHLTQRPAGPQAARVVNAIVAYAERAGAALLAEGVETRAHLDAALGMGATLGQGWLFGRPGPLPPDVRSRAGTATVPFVAAPAAPGGRTPYELVAAHRPTAEATKRMLLPLSHYLEAKARDPDEPPMLLASFQEARYFTALTARRYTALARDAALVTVLGTDLPSAPVPGVRGIALAADDPLRGEWNVIVVGPHFAGALVARDLADTGPDMHRRFTYALTYDRGLVLDAARALLQWIVPT
;
A
#
# COMPACT_ATOMS: atom_id res chain seq x y z
N MET A 1 13.13 -25.15 36.11
CA MET A 1 13.98 -25.19 34.91
C MET A 1 14.84 -23.95 34.95
N GLU A 2 16.15 -24.12 35.16
CA GLU A 2 17.12 -23.03 35.21
C GLU A 2 17.06 -22.24 33.90
N GLY A 3 16.79 -20.93 34.02
CA GLY A 3 16.79 -20.01 32.89
C GLY A 3 18.20 -19.91 32.34
N ARG A 4 18.47 -20.59 31.23
CA ARG A 4 19.67 -20.31 30.44
C ARG A 4 19.60 -18.84 30.03
N THR A 5 20.49 -18.02 30.57
CA THR A 5 20.72 -16.66 30.07
C THR A 5 21.11 -16.78 28.61
N ILE A 6 20.20 -16.41 27.72
CA ILE A 6 20.45 -16.40 26.28
C ILE A 6 21.46 -15.27 26.04
N VAL A 7 22.66 -15.63 25.58
CA VAL A 7 23.69 -14.65 25.25
C VAL A 7 23.48 -14.21 23.82
N ILE A 8 22.96 -12.99 23.64
CA ILE A 8 22.78 -12.38 22.33
C ILE A 8 24.15 -11.88 21.83
N ARG A 9 24.67 -12.46 20.75
CA ARG A 9 25.93 -12.05 20.10
C ARG A 9 25.73 -11.59 18.66
N THR A 10 24.64 -12.01 18.04
CA THR A 10 24.29 -11.76 16.65
C THR A 10 22.80 -11.47 16.53
N VAL A 11 22.38 -10.87 15.41
CA VAL A 11 20.96 -10.72 15.09
C VAL A 11 20.26 -12.08 14.95
N ASP A 12 20.98 -13.12 14.51
CA ASP A 12 20.47 -14.48 14.44
C ASP A 12 20.05 -15.00 15.82
N ASP A 13 20.84 -14.72 16.87
CA ASP A 13 20.49 -15.07 18.24
C ASP A 13 19.19 -14.36 18.68
N VAL A 14 18.96 -13.11 18.23
CA VAL A 14 17.73 -12.36 18.54
C VAL A 14 16.52 -13.04 17.90
N ILE A 15 16.62 -13.39 16.62
CA ILE A 15 15.53 -14.02 15.87
C ILE A 15 15.25 -15.44 16.38
N ASP A 16 16.29 -16.24 16.58
CA ASP A 16 16.19 -17.64 17.04
C ASP A 16 15.61 -17.73 18.46
N ALA A 17 16.02 -16.83 19.34
CA ALA A 17 15.51 -16.75 20.70
C ALA A 17 14.17 -16.04 20.82
N ARG A 18 13.63 -15.49 19.71
CA ARG A 18 12.44 -14.63 19.70
C ARG A 18 12.59 -13.46 20.69
N ALA A 19 13.81 -12.92 20.82
CA ALA A 19 14.22 -11.97 21.86
C ALA A 19 13.87 -10.51 21.49
N VAL A 20 12.63 -10.29 21.08
CA VAL A 20 12.07 -8.95 20.89
C VAL A 20 10.98 -8.69 21.93
N THR A 21 10.71 -7.42 22.19
CA THR A 21 9.64 -6.98 23.06
C THR A 21 8.78 -5.95 22.35
N THR A 22 7.60 -5.67 22.89
CA THR A 22 6.66 -4.70 22.31
C THR A 22 6.31 -3.64 23.34
N VAL A 23 6.37 -2.39 22.91
CA VAL A 23 5.76 -1.26 23.60
C VAL A 23 4.61 -0.71 22.77
N PHE A 24 3.70 0.02 23.40
CA PHE A 24 2.46 0.49 22.80
C PHE A 24 2.35 2.00 22.90
N GLN A 25 1.93 2.64 21.81
CA GLN A 25 1.64 4.08 21.81
C GLN A 25 0.14 4.32 21.53
N PRO A 26 -0.54 5.14 22.34
CA PRO A 26 -1.98 5.36 22.17
C PRO A 26 -2.28 6.15 20.88
N ILE A 27 -3.28 5.66 20.15
CA ILE A 27 -3.94 6.37 19.05
C ILE A 27 -5.29 6.84 19.56
N VAL A 28 -5.57 8.13 19.39
CA VAL A 28 -6.72 8.79 20.02
C VAL A 28 -7.65 9.39 18.98
N ARG A 29 -8.91 9.58 19.35
CA ARG A 29 -9.88 10.33 18.56
C ARG A 29 -9.72 11.82 18.78
N LEU A 30 -9.43 12.55 17.71
CA LEU A 30 -9.18 14.00 17.78
C LEU A 30 -10.46 14.80 18.04
N ASP A 31 -11.60 14.33 17.55
CA ASP A 31 -12.91 14.96 17.76
C ASP A 31 -13.42 14.84 19.21
N SER A 32 -12.93 13.85 19.96
CA SER A 32 -13.23 13.66 21.38
C SER A 32 -12.40 14.55 22.33
N TRP A 33 -11.39 15.25 21.80
CA TRP A 33 -10.43 16.00 22.60
C TRP A 33 -11.08 17.22 23.26
N ASN A 34 -11.04 17.28 24.60
CA ASN A 34 -11.59 18.40 25.38
C ASN A 34 -10.56 19.09 26.29
N HIS A 35 -9.29 19.11 25.88
CA HIS A 35 -8.14 19.65 26.63
C HIS A 35 -7.73 18.89 27.90
N ARG A 36 -8.55 17.95 28.39
CA ARG A 36 -8.26 17.17 29.60
C ARG A 36 -8.40 15.67 29.40
N ARG A 37 -9.22 15.25 28.43
CA ARG A 37 -9.50 13.86 28.12
C ARG A 37 -9.60 13.70 26.61
N PHE A 38 -9.36 12.47 26.21
CA PHE A 38 -9.52 11.95 24.87
C PHE A 38 -9.98 10.50 24.98
N GLU A 39 -10.67 10.06 23.96
CA GLU A 39 -11.00 8.66 23.75
C GLU A 39 -9.85 7.98 23.00
N VAL A 40 -9.41 6.83 23.50
CA VAL A 40 -8.42 5.99 22.82
C VAL A 40 -9.15 5.12 21.80
N ALA A 41 -8.75 5.21 20.54
CA ALA A 41 -9.25 4.35 19.46
C ALA A 41 -8.47 3.03 19.37
N GLY A 42 -7.21 3.06 19.79
CA GLY A 42 -6.32 1.92 19.65
C GLY A 42 -4.91 2.19 20.16
N TYR A 43 -4.02 1.26 19.86
CA TYR A 43 -2.59 1.36 20.15
C TYR A 43 -1.79 0.87 18.97
N GLU A 44 -0.70 1.55 18.67
CA GLU A 44 0.34 1.01 17.79
C GLU A 44 1.32 0.17 18.61
N ALA A 45 1.60 -1.04 18.14
CA ALA A 45 2.64 -1.90 18.66
C ALA A 45 3.98 -1.57 18.00
N LEU A 46 4.94 -1.18 18.83
CA LEU A 46 6.28 -0.79 18.42
C LEU A 46 7.28 -1.82 18.97
N THR A 47 7.99 -2.48 18.06
CA THR A 47 9.03 -3.46 18.39
C THR A 47 10.19 -2.79 19.13
N ARG A 48 10.81 -3.52 20.05
CA ARG A 48 12.12 -3.20 20.64
C ARG A 48 12.95 -4.48 20.65
N GLY A 49 14.19 -4.41 20.19
CA GLY A 49 15.12 -5.53 20.37
C GLY A 49 15.65 -5.61 21.80
N PRO A 50 16.63 -6.48 22.07
CA PRO A 50 17.16 -6.65 23.41
C PRO A 50 17.87 -5.38 23.91
N ALA A 51 17.49 -4.92 25.09
CA ALA A 51 18.06 -3.72 25.71
C ALA A 51 19.59 -3.82 25.90
N GLY A 52 20.30 -2.74 25.61
CA GLY A 52 21.75 -2.64 25.70
C GLY A 52 22.50 -3.33 24.56
N THR A 53 21.82 -3.80 23.52
CA THR A 53 22.45 -4.38 22.33
C THR A 53 22.42 -3.40 21.14
N PRO A 54 23.27 -3.58 20.11
CA PRO A 54 23.19 -2.78 18.89
C PRO A 54 21.84 -2.85 18.16
N TRP A 55 21.00 -3.85 18.47
CA TRP A 55 19.70 -4.09 17.86
C TRP A 55 18.53 -3.69 18.76
N GLU A 56 18.76 -2.92 19.83
CA GLU A 56 17.69 -2.43 20.70
C GLU A 56 16.65 -1.61 19.91
N GLU A 57 17.13 -0.75 19.01
CA GLU A 57 16.29 0.08 18.15
C GLU A 57 15.86 -0.67 16.87
N PRO A 58 14.59 -0.55 16.45
CA PRO A 58 14.05 -1.30 15.31
C PRO A 58 14.82 -1.13 14.00
N LEU A 59 15.28 0.07 13.68
CA LEU A 59 15.97 0.33 12.41
C LEU A 59 17.20 -0.57 12.26
N ALA A 60 18.09 -0.56 13.26
CA ALA A 60 19.31 -1.37 13.24
C ALA A 60 19.01 -2.88 13.29
N LEU A 61 17.94 -3.29 13.97
CA LEU A 61 17.49 -4.68 14.03
C LEU A 61 17.03 -5.20 12.65
N PHE A 62 16.19 -4.42 11.96
CA PHE A 62 15.65 -4.78 10.65
C PHE A 62 16.71 -4.72 9.55
N GLU A 63 17.59 -3.70 9.56
CA GLU A 63 18.75 -3.63 8.66
C GLU A 63 19.64 -4.88 8.80
N ALA A 64 20.00 -5.25 10.03
CA ALA A 64 20.81 -6.45 10.28
C ALA A 64 20.11 -7.74 9.85
N ALA A 65 18.79 -7.86 10.03
CA ALA A 65 18.04 -9.02 9.58
C ALA A 65 17.96 -9.11 8.05
N ALA A 66 17.82 -7.97 7.36
CA ALA A 66 17.84 -7.89 5.91
C ALA A 66 19.20 -8.33 5.34
N GLU A 67 20.31 -7.88 5.93
CA GLU A 67 21.67 -8.31 5.55
C GLU A 67 21.88 -9.83 5.72
N ARG A 68 21.15 -10.46 6.63
CA ARG A 68 21.16 -11.91 6.85
C ARG A 68 20.13 -12.68 6.02
N GLY A 69 19.29 -12.00 5.24
CA GLY A 69 18.20 -12.62 4.49
C GLY A 69 17.10 -13.22 5.39
N ARG A 70 16.94 -12.71 6.62
CA ARG A 70 15.95 -13.17 7.60
C ARG A 70 14.90 -12.12 7.96
N LEU A 71 14.73 -11.11 7.10
CA LEU A 71 13.76 -10.02 7.30
C LEU A 71 12.33 -10.55 7.50
N ALA A 72 11.89 -11.49 6.65
CA ALA A 72 10.56 -12.07 6.75
C ALA A 72 10.34 -12.84 8.07
N GLU A 73 11.36 -13.57 8.52
CA GLU A 73 11.28 -14.28 9.78
C GLU A 73 11.20 -13.30 10.97
N LEU A 74 12.04 -12.27 10.99
CA LEU A 74 11.99 -11.24 12.02
C LEU A 74 10.63 -10.54 12.07
N ASP A 75 10.03 -10.22 10.93
CA ASP A 75 8.68 -9.63 10.85
C ASP A 75 7.64 -10.53 11.53
N TRP A 76 7.63 -11.83 11.23
CA TRP A 76 6.75 -12.80 11.89
C TRP A 76 6.96 -12.82 13.41
N VAL A 77 8.21 -12.79 13.86
CA VAL A 77 8.55 -12.74 15.30
C VAL A 77 8.01 -11.45 15.95
N CYS A 78 8.16 -10.30 15.29
CA CYS A 78 7.67 -9.01 15.79
C CYS A 78 6.16 -9.02 15.91
N ARG A 79 5.43 -9.43 14.87
CA ARG A 79 3.97 -9.48 14.85
C ARG A 79 3.42 -10.44 15.90
N ALA A 80 3.95 -11.66 15.98
CA ALA A 80 3.53 -12.63 16.99
C ALA A 80 3.80 -12.12 18.42
N THR A 81 4.92 -11.44 18.65
CA THR A 81 5.23 -10.84 19.95
C THR A 81 4.27 -9.70 20.30
N ALA A 82 3.95 -8.83 19.33
CA ALA A 82 2.97 -7.76 19.50
C ALA A 82 1.59 -8.29 19.85
N TYR A 83 1.11 -9.31 19.11
CA TYR A 83 -0.19 -9.93 19.37
C TYR A 83 -0.24 -10.58 20.74
N ARG A 84 0.79 -11.37 21.11
CA ARG A 84 0.87 -11.99 22.43
C ARG A 84 0.86 -10.95 23.54
N ALA A 85 1.67 -9.89 23.41
CA ALA A 85 1.70 -8.81 24.40
C ALA A 85 0.34 -8.09 24.54
N ALA A 86 -0.39 -7.89 23.44
CA ALA A 86 -1.72 -7.31 23.47
C ALA A 86 -2.77 -8.25 24.12
N LEU A 87 -2.72 -9.54 23.80
CA LEU A 87 -3.60 -10.57 24.37
C LEU A 87 -3.37 -10.75 25.87
N ASP A 88 -2.10 -10.85 26.29
CA ASP A 88 -1.70 -10.99 27.69
C ASP A 88 -2.02 -9.73 28.49
N GLY A 89 -1.85 -8.55 27.88
CA GLY A 89 -2.29 -7.27 28.43
C GLY A 89 -3.81 -7.15 28.56
N GLY A 90 -4.57 -7.96 27.83
CA GLY A 90 -6.03 -7.95 27.80
C GLY A 90 -6.60 -6.78 27.01
N LEU A 91 -5.97 -6.43 25.91
CA LEU A 91 -6.50 -5.44 24.97
C LEU A 91 -7.90 -5.90 24.50
N PRO A 92 -8.97 -5.14 24.77
CA PRO A 92 -10.31 -5.54 24.38
C PRO A 92 -10.51 -5.37 22.87
N PHE A 93 -11.39 -6.20 22.28
CA PHE A 93 -11.71 -6.16 20.84
C PHE A 93 -12.20 -4.79 20.33
N GLY A 94 -12.77 -3.96 21.22
CA GLY A 94 -13.21 -2.60 20.88
C GLY A 94 -12.06 -1.62 20.62
N LEU A 95 -10.83 -1.94 21.01
CA LEU A 95 -9.64 -1.13 20.71
C LEU A 95 -8.84 -1.77 19.59
N THR A 96 -8.45 -0.95 18.62
CA THR A 96 -7.71 -1.43 17.45
C THR A 96 -6.23 -1.54 17.77
N LEU A 97 -5.61 -2.67 17.43
CA LEU A 97 -4.17 -2.85 17.48
C LEU A 97 -3.58 -2.55 16.10
N PHE A 98 -2.72 -1.54 16.01
CA PHE A 98 -1.96 -1.25 14.82
C PHE A 98 -0.62 -1.97 14.88
N VAL A 99 -0.26 -2.68 13.82
CA VAL A 99 0.97 -3.49 13.77
C VAL A 99 1.65 -3.30 12.42
N ASN A 100 2.90 -2.85 12.46
CA ASN A 100 3.77 -2.77 11.30
C ASN A 100 3.99 -4.15 10.67
N ALA A 101 3.94 -4.23 9.35
CA ALA A 101 4.32 -5.42 8.59
C ALA A 101 5.16 -5.07 7.38
N GLU A 102 6.19 -5.87 7.14
CA GLU A 102 6.94 -5.87 5.89
C GLU A 102 6.13 -6.61 4.81
N PRO A 103 5.72 -5.98 3.70
CA PRO A 103 4.91 -6.65 2.68
C PRO A 103 5.54 -7.92 2.11
N ALA A 104 6.86 -7.93 1.95
CA ALA A 104 7.58 -9.12 1.49
C ALA A 104 7.45 -10.30 2.48
N ALA A 105 7.29 -10.04 3.77
CA ALA A 105 7.12 -11.07 4.79
C ALA A 105 5.75 -11.74 4.77
N LEU A 106 4.73 -11.03 4.28
CA LEU A 106 3.35 -11.55 4.22
C LEU A 106 3.17 -12.60 3.11
N GLY A 107 4.06 -12.64 2.12
CA GLY A 107 4.13 -13.71 1.12
C GLY A 107 4.83 -14.98 1.60
N GLU A 108 5.58 -14.92 2.71
CA GLU A 108 6.34 -16.05 3.24
C GLU A 108 5.54 -16.84 4.28
N PRO A 109 5.68 -18.18 4.35
CA PRO A 109 4.97 -19.00 5.33
C PRO A 109 5.29 -18.61 6.77
N CYS A 110 4.24 -18.52 7.60
CA CYS A 110 4.40 -18.30 9.03
C CYS A 110 5.19 -19.45 9.70
N PRO A 111 6.22 -19.15 10.53
CA PRO A 111 6.89 -20.16 11.34
C PRO A 111 5.89 -20.97 12.19
N PRO A 112 5.95 -22.32 12.20
CA PRO A 112 4.95 -23.16 12.88
C PRO A 112 4.79 -22.89 14.38
N ASP A 113 5.85 -22.43 15.05
CA ASP A 113 5.84 -22.07 16.48
C ASP A 113 5.01 -20.81 16.77
N LEU A 114 4.86 -19.92 15.78
CA LEU A 114 4.14 -18.65 15.91
C LEU A 114 2.68 -18.76 15.47
N ALA A 115 2.35 -19.73 14.61
CA ALA A 115 1.02 -19.91 14.04
C ALA A 115 -0.13 -19.93 15.07
N PRO A 116 0.00 -20.57 16.26
CA PRO A 116 -1.06 -20.51 17.28
C PRO A 116 -1.36 -19.10 17.78
N THR A 117 -0.33 -18.27 17.94
CA THR A 117 -0.48 -16.86 18.37
C THR A 117 -1.12 -16.01 17.28
N ILE A 118 -0.74 -16.23 16.00
CA ILE A 118 -1.37 -15.54 14.86
C ILE A 118 -2.86 -15.86 14.79
N LEU A 119 -3.24 -17.13 14.93
CA LEU A 119 -4.64 -17.56 14.91
C LEU A 119 -5.43 -16.98 16.09
N ASP A 120 -4.87 -17.00 17.31
CA ASP A 120 -5.54 -16.42 18.48
C ASP A 120 -5.76 -14.90 18.31
N ALA A 121 -4.78 -14.21 17.70
CA ALA A 121 -4.89 -12.80 17.35
C ALA A 121 -6.01 -12.54 16.33
N GLN A 122 -6.10 -13.34 15.26
CA GLN A 122 -7.14 -13.22 14.24
C GLN A 122 -8.55 -13.32 14.83
N LEU A 123 -8.73 -14.15 15.87
CA LEU A 123 -10.04 -14.38 16.49
C LEU A 123 -10.40 -13.34 17.57
N ARG A 124 -9.40 -12.78 18.26
CA ARG A 124 -9.62 -12.03 19.51
C ARG A 124 -9.19 -10.57 19.46
N LEU A 125 -8.38 -10.19 18.47
CA LEU A 125 -7.93 -8.82 18.29
C LEU A 125 -8.56 -8.20 17.05
N ARG A 126 -8.79 -6.89 17.11
CA ARG A 126 -9.08 -6.07 15.94
C ARG A 126 -7.76 -5.45 15.48
N VAL A 127 -7.21 -5.94 14.36
CA VAL A 127 -5.89 -5.53 13.89
C VAL A 127 -6.01 -4.65 12.65
N VAL A 128 -5.20 -3.59 12.61
CA VAL A 128 -4.86 -2.85 11.39
C VAL A 128 -3.38 -3.07 11.12
N VAL A 129 -3.06 -3.60 9.94
CA VAL A 129 -1.68 -3.83 9.52
C VAL A 129 -1.17 -2.58 8.82
N GLU A 130 -0.07 -2.02 9.31
CA GLU A 130 0.56 -0.83 8.74
C GLU A 130 1.60 -1.27 7.70
N MET A 131 1.49 -0.72 6.49
CA MET A 131 2.39 -0.99 5.38
C MET A 131 3.04 0.32 4.95
N THR A 132 4.36 0.29 4.74
CA THR A 132 5.08 1.47 4.31
C THR A 132 4.98 1.68 2.79
N GLU A 133 5.01 2.93 2.36
CA GLU A 133 5.04 3.30 0.94
C GLU A 133 6.33 2.87 0.21
N ARG A 134 7.44 2.66 0.93
CA ARG A 134 8.72 2.24 0.32
C ARG A 134 8.60 0.91 -0.43
N ALA A 135 7.73 0.02 0.05
CA ALA A 135 7.45 -1.26 -0.61
C ALA A 135 6.86 -1.11 -2.03
N ILE A 136 6.32 0.06 -2.40
CA ILE A 136 5.79 0.34 -3.74
C ILE A 136 6.90 0.33 -4.80
N GLY A 137 8.06 0.91 -4.49
CA GLY A 137 9.18 0.99 -5.43
C GLY A 137 9.86 -0.37 -5.62
N ASP A 138 9.96 -1.13 -4.55
CA ASP A 138 10.66 -2.42 -4.52
C ASP A 138 9.79 -3.55 -5.11
N ASP A 139 8.62 -3.76 -4.53
CA ASP A 139 7.69 -4.80 -4.98
C ASP A 139 6.20 -4.44 -4.77
N PRO A 140 5.62 -3.67 -5.70
CA PRO A 140 4.21 -3.30 -5.61
C PRO A 140 3.27 -4.50 -5.67
N SER A 141 3.71 -5.64 -6.25
CA SER A 141 2.96 -6.89 -6.18
C SER A 141 2.80 -7.35 -4.73
N ALA A 142 3.92 -7.48 -4.01
CA ALA A 142 3.92 -7.92 -2.63
C ALA A 142 3.06 -7.02 -1.75
N LEU A 143 3.11 -5.70 -1.95
CA LEU A 143 2.26 -4.74 -1.24
C LEU A 143 0.77 -4.99 -1.46
N LEU A 144 0.34 -5.20 -2.70
CA LEU A 144 -1.06 -5.46 -3.01
C LEU A 144 -1.52 -6.83 -2.50
N THR A 145 -0.70 -7.88 -2.69
CA THR A 145 -0.97 -9.23 -2.15
C THR A 145 -1.09 -9.21 -0.63
N ALA A 146 -0.18 -8.51 0.05
CA ALA A 146 -0.20 -8.31 1.49
C ALA A 146 -1.52 -7.66 1.94
N ALA A 147 -1.93 -6.58 1.27
CA ALA A 147 -3.16 -5.88 1.60
C ALA A 147 -4.41 -6.76 1.41
N GLU A 148 -4.44 -7.58 0.36
CA GLU A 148 -5.52 -8.57 0.14
C GLU A 148 -5.53 -9.68 1.21
N ALA A 149 -4.36 -10.22 1.57
CA ALA A 149 -4.24 -11.26 2.59
C ALA A 149 -4.70 -10.77 3.98
N CYS A 150 -4.38 -9.52 4.34
CA CYS A 150 -4.86 -8.88 5.57
C CYS A 150 -6.40 -8.82 5.59
N ARG A 151 -7.01 -8.38 4.48
CA ARG A 151 -8.49 -8.31 4.36
C ARG A 151 -9.14 -9.68 4.40
N GLY A 152 -8.55 -10.67 3.74
CA GLY A 152 -9.00 -12.06 3.78
C GLY A 152 -8.98 -12.65 5.20
N SER A 153 -8.12 -12.12 6.08
CA SER A 153 -8.03 -12.47 7.49
C SER A 153 -8.99 -11.68 8.40
N GLY A 154 -9.81 -10.77 7.84
CA GLY A 154 -10.71 -9.90 8.59
C GLY A 154 -10.01 -8.71 9.27
N TRP A 155 -8.77 -8.41 8.87
CA TRP A 155 -7.98 -7.28 9.39
C TRP A 155 -8.06 -6.07 8.46
N GLY A 156 -7.83 -4.89 9.03
CA GLY A 156 -7.68 -3.65 8.28
C GLY A 156 -6.25 -3.44 7.80
N VAL A 157 -6.07 -2.46 6.92
CA VAL A 157 -4.80 -2.02 6.33
C VAL A 157 -4.65 -0.52 6.54
N ALA A 158 -3.48 -0.10 7.01
CA ALA A 158 -3.06 1.29 6.99
C ALA A 158 -1.92 1.49 5.98
N LEU A 159 -1.93 2.63 5.32
CA LEU A 159 -0.77 3.10 4.56
C LEU A 159 -0.02 4.11 5.43
N ASP A 160 1.25 3.81 5.71
CA ASP A 160 2.10 4.57 6.62
C ASP A 160 2.94 5.64 5.92
N ASP A 161 3.37 6.67 6.67
CA ASP A 161 4.23 7.78 6.22
C ASP A 161 3.72 8.56 5.00
N VAL A 162 2.39 8.58 4.75
CA VAL A 162 1.84 9.15 3.52
C VAL A 162 2.18 10.62 3.36
N GLY A 163 2.83 10.93 2.25
CA GLY A 163 3.27 12.27 1.87
C GLY A 163 4.74 12.55 2.14
N ALA A 164 5.48 11.62 2.74
CA ALA A 164 6.95 11.65 2.80
C ALA A 164 7.54 11.64 1.39
N GLU A 165 7.06 10.73 0.55
CA GLU A 165 7.40 10.69 -0.87
C GLU A 165 6.17 10.94 -1.77
N PRO A 166 6.29 11.69 -2.88
CA PRO A 166 5.16 11.94 -3.78
C PRO A 166 4.54 10.67 -4.39
N ALA A 167 5.29 9.57 -4.49
CA ALA A 167 4.84 8.28 -5.06
C ALA A 167 3.77 7.57 -4.22
N SER A 168 3.76 7.80 -2.91
CA SER A 168 2.82 7.21 -1.95
C SER A 168 1.34 7.43 -2.32
N LEU A 169 1.03 8.63 -2.80
CA LEU A 169 -0.34 9.05 -3.14
C LEU A 169 -0.91 8.28 -4.34
N SER A 170 -0.04 7.83 -5.25
CA SER A 170 -0.45 7.14 -6.47
C SER A 170 -0.80 5.68 -6.23
N VAL A 171 -0.23 5.03 -5.20
CA VAL A 171 -0.59 3.64 -4.87
C VAL A 171 -1.86 3.53 -4.03
N MET A 172 -2.17 4.56 -3.25
CA MET A 172 -3.25 4.56 -2.26
C MET A 172 -4.58 4.03 -2.82
N PRO A 173 -5.03 4.35 -4.05
CA PRO A 173 -6.26 3.80 -4.63
C PRO A 173 -6.26 2.28 -4.86
N PHE A 174 -5.08 1.66 -4.90
CA PHE A 174 -4.85 0.24 -5.15
C PHE A 174 -4.61 -0.54 -3.86
N VAL A 175 -3.81 0.01 -2.93
CA VAL A 175 -3.71 -0.53 -1.57
C VAL A 175 -5.07 -0.49 -0.90
N HIS A 176 -5.87 0.56 -1.17
CA HIS A 176 -7.20 0.78 -0.61
C HIS A 176 -7.23 0.80 0.94
N PRO A 177 -6.35 1.58 1.60
CA PRO A 177 -6.23 1.55 3.05
C PRO A 177 -7.51 1.99 3.77
N ASP A 178 -7.73 1.38 4.93
CA ASP A 178 -8.75 1.73 5.92
C ASP A 178 -8.34 2.96 6.75
N VAL A 179 -7.02 3.12 6.94
CA VAL A 179 -6.41 4.24 7.63
C VAL A 179 -5.27 4.81 6.79
N VAL A 180 -5.26 6.12 6.58
CA VAL A 180 -4.14 6.83 5.96
C VAL A 180 -3.40 7.57 7.08
N LYS A 181 -2.16 7.18 7.34
CA LYS A 181 -1.30 7.83 8.34
C LYS A 181 -0.54 8.98 7.67
N ILE A 182 -0.78 10.18 8.16
CA ILE A 182 -0.16 11.42 7.68
C ILE A 182 1.16 11.57 8.41
N ASP A 183 2.26 11.57 7.66
CA ASP A 183 3.60 11.68 8.22
C ASP A 183 3.72 12.91 9.13
N GLN A 184 4.44 12.73 10.24
CA GLN A 184 4.71 13.78 11.22
C GLN A 184 5.25 15.08 10.63
N HIS A 185 6.06 15.07 9.57
CA HIS A 185 6.61 16.29 8.98
C HIS A 185 5.51 17.21 8.43
N LEU A 186 4.46 16.63 7.82
CA LEU A 186 3.28 17.37 7.36
C LEU A 186 2.46 17.89 8.53
N THR A 187 2.29 17.06 9.57
CA THR A 187 1.55 17.45 10.78
C THR A 187 2.25 18.57 11.56
N GLN A 188 3.57 18.52 11.66
CA GLN A 188 4.37 19.49 12.40
C GLN A 188 4.68 20.75 11.60
N ARG A 189 4.71 20.66 10.26
CA ARG A 189 5.02 21.78 9.35
C ARG A 189 4.12 21.77 8.11
N PRO A 190 2.80 22.03 8.27
CA PRO A 190 1.82 21.97 7.19
C PRO A 190 1.90 23.21 6.28
N ALA A 191 2.98 23.36 5.53
CA ALA A 191 3.20 24.54 4.71
C ALA A 191 3.75 24.22 3.32
N GLY A 192 3.33 25.04 2.35
CA GLY A 192 3.83 25.01 0.98
C GLY A 192 3.05 24.11 0.02
N PRO A 193 3.44 24.09 -1.26
CA PRO A 193 2.69 23.40 -2.32
C PRO A 193 2.61 21.89 -2.12
N GLN A 194 3.67 21.25 -1.64
CA GLN A 194 3.70 19.80 -1.39
C GLN A 194 2.67 19.38 -0.34
N ALA A 195 2.66 20.05 0.82
CA ALA A 195 1.69 19.76 1.87
C ALA A 195 0.25 19.96 1.37
N ALA A 196 0.00 21.04 0.62
CA ALA A 196 -1.31 21.26 0.01
C ALA A 196 -1.71 20.12 -0.95
N ARG A 197 -0.81 19.64 -1.81
CA ARG A 197 -1.09 18.52 -2.72
C ARG A 197 -1.42 17.23 -1.95
N VAL A 198 -0.61 16.88 -0.95
CA VAL A 198 -0.84 15.68 -0.13
C VAL A 198 -2.19 15.76 0.56
N VAL A 199 -2.47 16.87 1.24
CA VAL A 199 -3.75 17.07 1.95
C VAL A 199 -4.95 16.95 0.99
N ASN A 200 -4.88 17.56 -0.19
CA ASN A 200 -5.95 17.43 -1.19
C ASN A 200 -6.15 15.97 -1.64
N ALA A 201 -5.06 15.23 -1.85
CA ALA A 201 -5.13 13.84 -2.30
C ALA A 201 -5.71 12.90 -1.22
N ILE A 202 -5.25 13.03 0.03
CA ILE A 202 -5.72 12.17 1.14
C ILE A 202 -7.17 12.49 1.51
N VAL A 203 -7.58 13.76 1.49
CA VAL A 203 -8.98 14.15 1.74
C VAL A 203 -9.87 13.61 0.63
N ALA A 204 -9.49 13.78 -0.63
CA ALA A 204 -10.26 13.26 -1.76
C ALA A 204 -10.35 11.72 -1.72
N TYR A 205 -9.34 11.02 -1.20
CA TYR A 205 -9.41 9.58 -0.98
C TYR A 205 -10.34 9.22 0.19
N ALA A 206 -10.18 9.87 1.35
CA ALA A 206 -11.01 9.64 2.52
C ALA A 206 -12.50 9.90 2.24
N GLU A 207 -12.86 10.93 1.49
CA GLU A 207 -14.25 11.19 1.09
C GLU A 207 -14.84 10.09 0.20
N ARG A 208 -14.05 9.53 -0.72
CA ARG A 208 -14.51 8.48 -1.66
C ARG A 208 -14.58 7.10 -1.02
N ALA A 209 -13.56 6.77 -0.23
CA ALA A 209 -13.42 5.45 0.37
C ALA A 209 -14.11 5.36 1.74
N GLY A 210 -14.16 6.45 2.51
CA GLY A 210 -14.56 6.41 3.93
C GLY A 210 -13.42 5.99 4.85
N ALA A 211 -12.16 6.10 4.39
CA ALA A 211 -10.98 5.82 5.20
C ALA A 211 -10.78 6.86 6.32
N ALA A 212 -10.24 6.43 7.46
CA ALA A 212 -9.86 7.33 8.53
C ALA A 212 -8.51 8.00 8.24
N LEU A 213 -8.39 9.28 8.57
CA LEU A 213 -7.12 10.00 8.52
C LEU A 213 -6.51 10.02 9.94
N LEU A 214 -5.27 9.57 10.05
CA LEU A 214 -4.49 9.54 11.31
C LEU A 214 -3.31 10.47 11.19
N ALA A 215 -3.23 11.51 12.03
CA ALA A 215 -2.07 12.40 12.06
C ALA A 215 -1.01 11.94 13.07
N GLU A 216 0.23 11.78 12.62
CA GLU A 216 1.35 11.40 13.46
C GLU A 216 2.14 12.60 13.98
N GLY A 217 2.96 12.39 15.01
CA GLY A 217 3.83 13.45 15.55
C GLY A 217 3.07 14.62 16.21
N VAL A 218 1.86 14.36 16.74
CA VAL A 218 1.08 15.37 17.47
C VAL A 218 1.66 15.56 18.88
N GLU A 219 2.50 16.57 19.03
CA GLU A 219 3.23 16.86 20.27
C GLU A 219 2.83 18.17 20.94
N THR A 220 2.30 19.12 20.15
CA THR A 220 1.90 20.44 20.63
C THR A 220 0.45 20.72 20.26
N ARG A 221 -0.14 21.75 20.89
CA ARG A 221 -1.48 22.19 20.49
C ARG A 221 -1.54 22.66 19.04
N ALA A 222 -0.48 23.29 18.55
CA ALA A 222 -0.39 23.71 17.15
C ALA A 222 -0.42 22.50 16.19
N HIS A 223 0.25 21.40 16.53
CA HIS A 223 0.20 20.16 15.72
C HIS A 223 -1.22 19.57 15.72
N LEU A 224 -1.92 19.62 16.86
CA LEU A 224 -3.30 19.17 16.96
C LEU A 224 -4.25 20.03 16.10
N ASP A 225 -4.12 21.35 16.15
CA ASP A 225 -4.93 22.24 15.33
C ASP A 225 -4.65 22.04 13.82
N ALA A 226 -3.39 21.78 13.46
CA ALA A 226 -3.00 21.39 12.10
C ALA A 226 -3.63 20.05 11.66
N ALA A 227 -3.53 19.01 12.49
CA ALA A 227 -4.12 17.70 12.24
C ALA A 227 -5.64 17.80 11.99
N LEU A 228 -6.35 18.51 12.87
CA LEU A 228 -7.79 18.78 12.71
C LEU A 228 -8.08 19.56 11.41
N GLY A 229 -7.26 20.56 11.10
CA GLY A 229 -7.37 21.35 9.86
C GLY A 229 -7.16 20.54 8.57
N MET A 230 -6.37 19.47 8.63
CA MET A 230 -6.19 18.51 7.51
C MET A 230 -7.32 17.47 7.41
N GLY A 231 -8.29 17.49 8.34
CA GLY A 231 -9.39 16.53 8.39
C GLY A 231 -9.04 15.23 9.11
N ALA A 232 -7.94 15.18 9.87
CA ALA A 232 -7.59 14.01 10.67
C ALA A 232 -8.64 13.74 11.75
N THR A 233 -9.14 12.51 11.79
CA THR A 233 -10.08 12.03 12.81
C THR A 233 -9.37 11.31 13.95
N LEU A 234 -8.20 10.74 13.65
CA LEU A 234 -7.33 10.05 14.58
C LEU A 234 -6.00 10.82 14.72
N GLY A 235 -5.34 10.67 15.86
CA GLY A 235 -4.01 11.21 16.02
C GLY A 235 -3.17 10.44 17.02
N GLN A 236 -1.86 10.57 16.83
CA GLN A 236 -0.85 9.91 17.63
C GLN A 236 0.32 10.87 17.87
N GLY A 237 0.88 10.84 19.08
CA GLY A 237 2.04 11.66 19.43
C GLY A 237 2.15 11.89 20.93
N TRP A 238 3.24 12.54 21.34
CA TRP A 238 3.58 12.70 22.76
C TRP A 238 2.61 13.58 23.54
N LEU A 239 1.75 14.36 22.86
CA LEU A 239 0.66 15.08 23.50
C LEU A 239 -0.33 14.12 24.19
N PHE A 240 -0.47 12.91 23.65
CA PHE A 240 -1.44 11.90 24.11
C PHE A 240 -0.79 10.79 24.94
N GLY A 241 0.45 10.45 24.63
CA GLY A 241 1.21 9.45 25.37
C GLY A 241 2.48 9.04 24.63
N ARG A 242 3.51 8.70 25.39
CA ARG A 242 4.74 8.11 24.85
C ARG A 242 4.58 6.59 24.71
N PRO A 243 5.37 5.94 23.83
CA PRO A 243 5.47 4.49 23.80
C PRO A 243 5.78 3.92 25.19
N GLY A 244 5.03 2.90 25.61
CA GLY A 244 5.20 2.25 26.90
C GLY A 244 4.34 0.98 27.02
N PRO A 245 4.30 0.32 28.19
CA PRO A 245 3.39 -0.82 28.38
C PRO A 245 1.92 -0.39 28.22
N LEU A 246 1.05 -1.34 27.85
CA LEU A 246 -0.40 -1.08 27.91
C LEU A 246 -0.77 -0.62 29.33
N PRO A 247 -1.67 0.36 29.47
CA PRO A 247 -2.02 0.88 30.77
C PRO A 247 -2.81 -0.17 31.57
N PRO A 248 -2.67 -0.23 32.91
CA PRO A 248 -3.31 -1.27 33.72
C PRO A 248 -4.84 -1.34 33.60
N ASP A 249 -5.48 -0.22 33.27
CA ASP A 249 -6.92 -0.09 33.11
C ASP A 249 -7.42 -0.47 31.69
N VAL A 250 -6.54 -0.86 30.75
CA VAL A 250 -6.89 -1.10 29.34
C VAL A 250 -8.07 -2.05 29.15
N ARG A 251 -8.17 -3.09 30.00
CA ARG A 251 -9.25 -4.10 29.98
C ARG A 251 -10.63 -3.52 30.22
N SER A 252 -10.70 -2.41 30.95
CA SER A 252 -11.94 -1.73 31.33
C SER A 252 -12.30 -0.58 30.41
N ARG A 253 -11.44 -0.23 29.44
CA ARG A 253 -11.71 0.83 28.47
C ARG A 253 -12.76 0.34 27.48
N ALA A 254 -13.89 1.05 27.45
CA ALA A 254 -14.86 0.87 26.38
C ALA A 254 -14.25 1.46 25.10
N GLY A 255 -14.04 0.64 24.08
CA GLY A 255 -13.82 1.16 22.72
C GLY A 255 -15.15 1.72 22.23
N THR A 256 -15.38 3.02 22.38
CA THR A 256 -16.68 3.62 22.06
C THR A 256 -16.83 3.99 20.58
N ALA A 257 -15.73 3.98 19.82
CA ALA A 257 -15.76 3.98 18.35
C ALA A 257 -14.59 3.22 17.75
N THR A 258 -14.90 2.25 16.90
CA THR A 258 -13.93 1.44 16.16
C THR A 258 -13.39 2.20 14.95
N VAL A 259 -12.08 2.10 14.70
CA VAL A 259 -11.46 2.49 13.42
C VAL A 259 -12.25 1.83 12.28
N PRO A 260 -12.74 2.58 11.27
CA PRO A 260 -13.55 2.00 10.20
C PRO A 260 -12.73 1.02 9.37
N PHE A 261 -13.31 -0.14 9.03
CA PHE A 261 -12.79 -0.98 7.95
C PHE A 261 -13.66 -0.71 6.73
N VAL A 262 -13.05 -0.15 5.70
CA VAL A 262 -13.67 0.20 4.45
C VAL A 262 -13.95 -1.07 3.66
N ALA A 263 -15.12 -1.14 3.03
CA ALA A 263 -15.43 -2.22 2.12
C ALA A 263 -14.43 -2.25 0.96
N ALA A 264 -13.77 -3.38 0.75
CA ALA A 264 -12.90 -3.56 -0.40
C ALA A 264 -13.68 -3.31 -1.70
N PRO A 265 -13.04 -2.73 -2.73
CA PRO A 265 -13.66 -2.61 -4.03
C PRO A 265 -13.98 -4.00 -4.58
N ALA A 266 -15.07 -4.13 -5.33
CA ALA A 266 -15.43 -5.40 -5.93
C ALA A 266 -14.28 -5.88 -6.83
N ALA A 267 -13.89 -7.14 -6.66
CA ALA A 267 -12.88 -7.74 -7.54
C ALA A 267 -13.40 -7.68 -8.99
N PRO A 268 -12.54 -7.36 -9.98
CA PRO A 268 -12.95 -7.25 -11.38
C PRO A 268 -13.43 -8.57 -12.02
N GLY A 269 -13.41 -9.68 -11.26
CA GLY A 269 -14.05 -10.94 -11.65
C GLY A 269 -13.40 -11.63 -12.84
N GLY A 270 -12.08 -11.44 -13.03
CA GLY A 270 -11.32 -11.99 -14.16
C GLY A 270 -11.56 -11.29 -15.50
N ARG A 271 -12.31 -10.18 -15.51
CA ARG A 271 -12.57 -9.39 -16.72
C ARG A 271 -11.35 -8.56 -17.09
N THR A 272 -11.13 -8.36 -18.38
CA THR A 272 -10.04 -7.50 -18.86
C THR A 272 -10.39 -6.01 -18.70
N PRO A 273 -9.40 -5.11 -18.76
CA PRO A 273 -9.63 -3.67 -18.76
C PRO A 273 -10.60 -3.21 -19.84
N TYR A 274 -10.46 -3.73 -21.07
CA TYR A 274 -11.39 -3.40 -22.15
C TYR A 274 -12.81 -3.83 -21.83
N GLU A 275 -13.01 -5.04 -21.28
CA GLU A 275 -14.35 -5.55 -20.95
C GLU A 275 -15.04 -4.72 -19.89
N LEU A 276 -14.30 -4.29 -18.86
CA LEU A 276 -14.82 -3.43 -17.80
C LEU A 276 -15.27 -2.08 -18.35
N VAL A 277 -14.42 -1.44 -19.16
CA VAL A 277 -14.72 -0.12 -19.72
C VAL A 277 -15.85 -0.20 -20.76
N ALA A 278 -15.80 -1.17 -21.68
CA ALA A 278 -16.78 -1.31 -22.76
C ALA A 278 -18.18 -1.65 -22.25
N ALA A 279 -18.32 -2.23 -21.06
CA ALA A 279 -19.62 -2.45 -20.43
C ALA A 279 -20.29 -1.16 -19.92
N HIS A 280 -19.52 -0.08 -19.71
CA HIS A 280 -20.03 1.17 -19.16
C HIS A 280 -19.90 2.36 -20.11
N ARG A 281 -19.19 2.20 -21.24
CA ARG A 281 -18.91 3.26 -22.21
C ARG A 281 -19.07 2.75 -23.64
N PRO A 282 -19.60 3.59 -24.56
CA PRO A 282 -19.65 3.23 -25.97
C PRO A 282 -18.23 3.11 -26.53
N THR A 283 -18.03 2.11 -27.38
CA THR A 283 -16.76 1.88 -28.10
C THR A 283 -16.86 2.36 -29.54
N ALA A 284 -15.71 2.65 -30.16
CA ALA A 284 -15.61 2.98 -31.58
C ALA A 284 -14.51 2.15 -32.26
N GLU A 285 -14.57 2.02 -33.58
CA GLU A 285 -13.48 1.41 -34.36
C GLU A 285 -12.49 2.47 -34.84
N ALA A 286 -11.19 2.17 -34.75
CA ALA A 286 -10.12 3.06 -35.15
C ALA A 286 -8.90 2.28 -35.65
N THR A 287 -8.08 2.92 -36.48
CA THR A 287 -6.77 2.36 -36.86
C THR A 287 -5.71 2.66 -35.81
N LYS A 288 -4.67 1.82 -35.73
CA LYS A 288 -3.49 2.05 -34.88
C LYS A 288 -2.91 3.46 -35.07
N ARG A 289 -2.84 3.93 -36.32
CA ARG A 289 -2.38 5.28 -36.66
C ARG A 289 -3.15 6.40 -35.94
N MET A 290 -4.45 6.24 -35.74
CA MET A 290 -5.29 7.22 -35.05
C MET A 290 -5.16 7.12 -33.53
N LEU A 291 -5.02 5.90 -33.00
CA LEU A 291 -4.92 5.67 -31.55
C LEU A 291 -3.54 6.03 -30.98
N LEU A 292 -2.47 5.94 -31.78
CA LEU A 292 -1.10 6.17 -31.31
C LEU A 292 -0.85 7.57 -30.72
N PRO A 293 -1.33 8.69 -31.31
CA PRO A 293 -1.24 9.99 -30.66
C PRO A 293 -2.04 10.07 -29.34
N LEU A 294 -3.18 9.38 -29.23
CA LEU A 294 -3.99 9.36 -28.00
C LEU A 294 -3.26 8.61 -26.88
N SER A 295 -2.66 7.46 -27.20
CA SER A 295 -1.87 6.70 -26.22
C SER A 295 -0.65 7.50 -25.76
N HIS A 296 0.07 8.16 -26.68
CA HIS A 296 1.21 9.01 -26.33
C HIS A 296 0.81 10.21 -25.47
N TYR A 297 -0.37 10.79 -25.67
CA TYR A 297 -0.87 11.86 -24.81
C TYR A 297 -1.07 11.38 -23.37
N LEU A 298 -1.69 10.20 -23.18
CA LEU A 298 -1.83 9.60 -21.85
C LEU A 298 -0.47 9.29 -21.23
N GLU A 299 0.43 8.62 -21.97
CA GLU A 299 1.79 8.33 -21.50
C GLU A 299 2.54 9.59 -21.08
N ALA A 300 2.36 10.72 -21.78
CA ALA A 300 2.99 11.99 -21.41
C ALA A 300 2.47 12.54 -20.07
N LYS A 301 1.27 12.17 -19.63
CA LYS A 301 0.76 12.48 -18.28
C LYS A 301 1.47 11.68 -17.20
N ALA A 302 2.23 10.64 -17.56
CA ALA A 302 3.07 9.93 -16.62
C ALA A 302 4.39 10.63 -16.26
N ARG A 303 4.61 11.86 -16.74
CA ARG A 303 5.80 12.70 -16.49
C ARG A 303 5.51 13.86 -15.55
N ASP A 304 4.74 13.61 -14.50
CA ASP A 304 4.48 14.60 -13.47
C ASP A 304 5.41 14.35 -12.28
N PRO A 305 6.47 15.15 -12.09
CA PRO A 305 7.42 14.93 -10.99
C PRO A 305 6.85 15.34 -9.63
N ASP A 306 5.80 16.16 -9.62
CA ASP A 306 5.14 16.63 -8.39
C ASP A 306 4.07 15.64 -7.92
N GLU A 307 3.49 14.88 -8.86
CA GLU A 307 2.47 13.85 -8.64
C GLU A 307 2.77 12.59 -9.48
N PRO A 308 3.87 11.88 -9.17
CA PRO A 308 4.36 10.76 -9.96
C PRO A 308 3.29 9.66 -10.08
N PRO A 309 2.68 9.44 -11.26
CA PRO A 309 1.56 8.52 -11.39
C PRO A 309 2.06 7.10 -11.68
N MET A 310 1.13 6.15 -11.61
CA MET A 310 1.32 4.79 -12.11
C MET A 310 0.94 4.72 -13.58
N LEU A 311 1.78 4.09 -14.40
CA LEU A 311 1.52 3.76 -15.80
C LEU A 311 1.47 2.25 -15.97
N LEU A 312 0.31 1.72 -16.36
CA LEU A 312 0.08 0.32 -16.63
C LEU A 312 -0.26 0.15 -18.11
N ALA A 313 0.52 -0.64 -18.84
CA ALA A 313 0.33 -0.82 -20.27
C ALA A 313 0.37 -2.29 -20.70
N SER A 314 -0.46 -2.68 -21.66
CA SER A 314 -0.39 -3.98 -22.34
C SER A 314 -0.13 -3.78 -23.82
N PHE A 315 0.83 -4.54 -24.39
CA PHE A 315 1.26 -4.41 -25.79
C PHE A 315 0.99 -5.64 -26.64
N GLN A 316 0.12 -6.56 -26.18
CA GLN A 316 -0.18 -7.84 -26.83
C GLN A 316 1.02 -8.80 -26.87
N GLU A 317 2.06 -8.46 -27.64
CA GLU A 317 3.26 -9.26 -27.90
C GLU A 317 4.53 -8.40 -27.78
N ALA A 318 5.63 -8.98 -27.30
CA ALA A 318 6.91 -8.28 -27.11
C ALA A 318 7.43 -7.56 -28.37
N ARG A 319 7.11 -8.07 -29.57
CA ARG A 319 7.48 -7.42 -30.86
C ARG A 319 6.94 -6.00 -31.01
N TYR A 320 5.84 -5.65 -30.33
CA TYR A 320 5.28 -4.30 -30.34
C TYR A 320 5.93 -3.37 -29.33
N PHE A 321 6.72 -3.90 -28.38
CA PHE A 321 7.61 -3.14 -27.51
C PHE A 321 8.94 -2.82 -28.21
N THR A 322 8.85 -2.00 -29.26
CA THR A 322 10.00 -1.65 -30.12
C THR A 322 11.10 -0.89 -29.37
N ALA A 323 12.29 -0.76 -29.97
CA ALA A 323 13.38 0.06 -29.41
C ALA A 323 12.99 1.53 -29.15
N LEU A 324 12.07 2.10 -29.94
CA LEU A 324 11.55 3.44 -29.71
C LEU A 324 10.61 3.49 -28.50
N THR A 325 9.75 2.47 -28.36
CA THR A 325 8.87 2.29 -27.18
C THR A 325 9.72 2.12 -25.92
N ALA A 326 10.74 1.27 -25.97
CA ALA A 326 11.69 1.01 -24.90
C ALA A 326 12.35 2.30 -24.39
N ARG A 327 12.91 3.13 -25.29
CA ARG A 327 13.50 4.44 -24.92
C ARG A 327 12.49 5.38 -24.25
N ARG A 328 11.26 5.39 -24.76
CA ARG A 328 10.19 6.22 -24.20
C ARG A 328 9.82 5.77 -22.80
N TYR A 329 9.63 4.47 -22.59
CA TYR A 329 9.26 3.88 -21.30
C TYR A 329 10.38 3.99 -20.26
N THR A 330 11.66 3.88 -20.66
CA THR A 330 12.79 4.19 -19.77
C THR A 330 12.78 5.64 -19.30
N ALA A 331 12.33 6.59 -20.14
CA ALA A 331 12.19 7.98 -19.71
C ALA A 331 11.00 8.18 -18.78
N LEU A 332 9.87 7.52 -19.04
CA LEU A 332 8.68 7.58 -18.18
C LEU A 332 8.95 6.99 -16.79
N ALA A 333 9.72 5.90 -16.71
CA ALA A 333 10.08 5.24 -15.46
C ALA A 333 10.98 6.06 -14.53
N ARG A 334 11.48 7.22 -14.96
CA ARG A 334 12.23 8.14 -14.09
C ARG A 334 11.33 9.01 -13.22
N ASP A 335 10.13 9.29 -13.73
CA ASP A 335 9.20 10.25 -13.12
C ASP A 335 7.95 9.55 -12.58
N ALA A 336 7.56 8.40 -13.13
CA ALA A 336 6.41 7.64 -12.68
C ALA A 336 6.72 6.83 -11.41
N ALA A 337 5.73 6.70 -10.52
CA ALA A 337 5.83 5.88 -9.32
C ALA A 337 5.97 4.38 -9.65
N LEU A 338 5.34 3.94 -10.75
CA LEU A 338 5.47 2.59 -11.28
C LEU A 338 5.19 2.60 -12.78
N VAL A 339 6.00 1.88 -13.55
CA VAL A 339 5.73 1.59 -14.96
C VAL A 339 5.70 0.09 -15.18
N THR A 340 4.54 -0.43 -15.57
CA THR A 340 4.37 -1.86 -15.89
C THR A 340 4.00 -2.05 -17.36
N VAL A 341 4.58 -3.08 -17.97
CA VAL A 341 4.33 -3.49 -19.35
C VAL A 341 3.97 -4.97 -19.38
N LEU A 342 2.83 -5.32 -19.97
CA LEU A 342 2.36 -6.69 -20.13
C LEU A 342 2.40 -7.09 -21.61
N GLY A 343 2.81 -8.32 -21.89
CA GLY A 343 2.81 -8.89 -23.24
C GLY A 343 3.34 -10.31 -23.29
N THR A 344 3.02 -11.05 -24.33
CA THR A 344 3.64 -12.37 -24.54
C THR A 344 5.13 -12.22 -24.84
N ASP A 345 5.94 -13.15 -24.35
CA ASP A 345 7.41 -13.19 -24.52
C ASP A 345 8.16 -11.95 -23.99
N LEU A 346 7.55 -11.20 -23.07
CA LEU A 346 8.18 -10.02 -22.46
C LEU A 346 9.07 -10.45 -21.27
N PRO A 347 10.34 -10.01 -21.19
CA PRO A 347 11.16 -10.26 -20.00
C PRO A 347 10.61 -9.53 -18.77
N SER A 348 10.97 -9.98 -17.56
CA SER A 348 10.54 -9.36 -16.29
C SER A 348 11.05 -7.94 -16.09
N ALA A 349 12.14 -7.56 -16.74
CA ALA A 349 12.69 -6.22 -16.78
C ALA A 349 13.06 -5.87 -18.24
N PRO A 350 12.11 -5.42 -19.07
CA PRO A 350 12.34 -5.15 -20.49
C PRO A 350 13.29 -3.97 -20.72
N VAL A 351 13.26 -2.98 -19.82
CA VAL A 351 14.20 -1.86 -19.77
C VAL A 351 14.34 -1.37 -18.32
N PRO A 352 15.41 -0.60 -17.98
CA PRO A 352 15.58 -0.06 -16.63
C PRO A 352 14.35 0.73 -16.15
N GLY A 353 13.92 0.44 -14.92
CA GLY A 353 12.78 1.09 -14.26
C GLY A 353 11.39 0.61 -14.73
N VAL A 354 11.32 -0.30 -15.69
CA VAL A 354 10.05 -0.86 -16.18
C VAL A 354 9.92 -2.30 -15.75
N ARG A 355 8.80 -2.62 -15.10
CA ARG A 355 8.45 -4.01 -14.75
C ARG A 355 7.71 -4.65 -15.91
N GLY A 356 8.22 -5.77 -16.40
CA GLY A 356 7.61 -6.55 -17.47
C GLY A 356 6.90 -7.77 -16.92
N ILE A 357 5.79 -8.14 -17.56
CA ILE A 357 5.00 -9.32 -17.19
C ILE A 357 4.72 -10.12 -18.45
N ALA A 358 5.18 -11.37 -18.44
CA ALA A 358 4.95 -12.32 -19.51
C ALA A 358 3.53 -12.87 -19.43
N LEU A 359 2.75 -12.64 -20.48
CA LEU A 359 1.41 -13.24 -20.63
C LEU A 359 1.52 -14.64 -21.24
N ALA A 360 0.61 -15.54 -20.85
CA ALA A 360 0.43 -16.83 -21.51
C ALA A 360 -0.06 -16.64 -22.96
N ALA A 361 0.19 -17.62 -23.83
CA ALA A 361 -0.12 -17.49 -25.25
C ALA A 361 -1.64 -17.38 -25.54
N ASP A 362 -2.47 -17.94 -24.67
CA ASP A 362 -3.92 -17.96 -24.70
C ASP A 362 -4.57 -16.91 -23.75
N ASP A 363 -3.76 -16.05 -23.14
CA ASP A 363 -4.25 -15.03 -22.21
C ASP A 363 -5.14 -13.99 -22.92
N PRO A 364 -6.32 -13.64 -22.35
CA PRO A 364 -7.24 -12.69 -22.96
C PRO A 364 -6.65 -11.28 -23.18
N LEU A 365 -5.66 -10.85 -22.36
CA LEU A 365 -4.97 -9.57 -22.54
C LEU A 365 -4.10 -9.52 -23.80
N ARG A 366 -3.75 -10.67 -24.39
CA ARG A 366 -3.02 -10.72 -25.67
C ARG A 366 -3.80 -10.02 -26.80
N GLY A 367 -5.12 -10.01 -26.73
CA GLY A 367 -5.98 -9.30 -27.68
C GLY A 367 -6.06 -7.80 -27.46
N GLU A 368 -5.41 -7.26 -26.41
CA GLU A 368 -5.67 -5.90 -25.93
C GLU A 368 -4.43 -5.01 -25.89
N TRP A 369 -4.65 -3.77 -26.32
CA TRP A 369 -3.75 -2.66 -26.13
C TRP A 369 -4.35 -1.69 -25.12
N ASN A 370 -3.77 -1.69 -23.93
CA ASN A 370 -4.19 -0.85 -22.82
C ASN A 370 -3.08 0.13 -22.47
N VAL A 371 -3.42 1.39 -22.21
CA VAL A 371 -2.55 2.41 -21.63
C VAL A 371 -3.37 3.12 -20.55
N ILE A 372 -3.03 2.86 -19.30
CA ILE A 372 -3.75 3.34 -18.13
C ILE A 372 -2.79 4.14 -17.26
N VAL A 373 -3.16 5.39 -16.96
CA VAL A 373 -2.38 6.29 -16.12
C VAL A 373 -3.24 6.71 -14.94
N VAL A 374 -2.74 6.46 -13.73
CA VAL A 374 -3.42 6.78 -12.47
C VAL A 374 -2.46 7.55 -11.57
N GLY A 375 -2.81 8.80 -11.31
CA GLY A 375 -2.17 9.63 -10.30
C GLY A 375 -3.15 10.03 -9.19
N PRO A 376 -2.69 10.87 -8.25
CA PRO A 376 -3.50 11.37 -7.14
C PRO A 376 -4.73 12.15 -7.65
N HIS A 377 -4.51 13.08 -8.58
CA HIS A 377 -5.56 13.95 -9.14
C HIS A 377 -5.86 13.72 -10.63
N PHE A 378 -5.14 12.80 -11.29
CA PHE A 378 -5.37 12.43 -12.68
C PHE A 378 -5.70 10.94 -12.82
N ALA A 379 -6.61 10.60 -13.73
CA ALA A 379 -6.89 9.23 -14.11
C ALA A 379 -7.34 9.20 -15.58
N GLY A 380 -6.69 8.38 -16.41
CA GLY A 380 -7.06 8.22 -17.81
C GLY A 380 -6.71 6.82 -18.33
N ALA A 381 -7.61 6.24 -19.12
CA ALA A 381 -7.40 4.94 -19.73
C ALA A 381 -7.79 4.97 -21.21
N LEU A 382 -6.85 4.54 -22.05
CA LEU A 382 -7.13 4.06 -23.40
C LEU A 382 -7.12 2.54 -23.35
N VAL A 383 -8.25 1.92 -23.66
CA VAL A 383 -8.37 0.46 -23.77
C VAL A 383 -8.83 0.12 -25.17
N ALA A 384 -8.17 -0.86 -25.79
CA ALA A 384 -8.42 -1.22 -27.17
C ALA A 384 -8.29 -2.72 -27.36
N ARG A 385 -9.19 -3.32 -28.14
CA ARG A 385 -9.19 -4.72 -28.54
C ARG A 385 -8.91 -4.82 -30.03
N ASP A 386 -7.91 -5.60 -30.39
CA ASP A 386 -7.50 -5.83 -31.77
C ASP A 386 -8.56 -6.60 -32.55
N LEU A 387 -8.84 -6.16 -33.78
CA LEU A 387 -9.75 -6.85 -34.71
C LEU A 387 -9.06 -7.95 -35.53
N ALA A 388 -7.78 -8.21 -35.26
CA ALA A 388 -6.96 -9.25 -35.87
C ALA A 388 -6.79 -9.10 -37.40
N ASP A 389 -6.71 -7.85 -37.88
CA ASP A 389 -6.43 -7.55 -39.28
C ASP A 389 -5.00 -8.03 -39.67
N THR A 390 -4.85 -8.67 -40.83
CA THR A 390 -3.56 -9.20 -41.33
C THR A 390 -2.74 -8.20 -42.18
N GLY A 391 -3.13 -6.92 -42.17
CA GLY A 391 -2.53 -5.87 -42.99
C GLY A 391 -1.30 -5.20 -42.35
N PRO A 392 -0.81 -4.08 -42.93
CA PRO A 392 0.28 -3.29 -42.34
C PRO A 392 -0.05 -2.87 -40.91
N ASP A 393 0.95 -2.91 -40.01
CA ASP A 393 0.74 -2.70 -38.56
C ASP A 393 0.04 -1.36 -38.23
N MET A 394 0.38 -0.28 -38.93
CA MET A 394 -0.25 1.04 -38.73
C MET A 394 -1.72 1.11 -39.18
N HIS A 395 -2.17 0.17 -40.01
CA HIS A 395 -3.54 0.08 -40.52
C HIS A 395 -4.40 -0.93 -39.76
N ARG A 396 -3.83 -1.73 -38.86
CA ARG A 396 -4.59 -2.62 -37.97
C ARG A 396 -5.66 -1.83 -37.24
N ARG A 397 -6.89 -2.37 -37.22
CA ARG A 397 -8.02 -1.76 -36.55
C ARG A 397 -8.25 -2.36 -35.17
N PHE A 398 -8.78 -1.52 -34.31
CA PHE A 398 -9.12 -1.84 -32.94
C PHE A 398 -10.52 -1.32 -32.66
N THR A 399 -11.28 -2.06 -31.87
CA THR A 399 -12.39 -1.48 -31.12
C THR A 399 -11.82 -0.87 -29.85
N TYR A 400 -12.12 0.39 -29.54
CA TYR A 400 -11.51 1.08 -28.41
C TYR A 400 -12.50 1.94 -27.63
N ALA A 401 -12.11 2.26 -26.40
CA ALA A 401 -12.70 3.31 -25.58
C ALA A 401 -11.60 4.16 -24.93
N LEU A 402 -11.90 5.45 -24.78
CA LEU A 402 -11.10 6.39 -24.00
C LEU A 402 -11.98 6.89 -22.84
N THR A 403 -11.46 6.81 -21.62
CA THR A 403 -12.18 7.26 -20.42
C THR A 403 -11.27 8.02 -19.47
N TYR A 404 -11.84 9.03 -18.83
CA TYR A 404 -11.26 9.78 -17.72
C TYR A 404 -12.15 9.68 -16.47
N ASP A 405 -13.16 8.81 -16.50
CA ASP A 405 -13.95 8.48 -15.32
C ASP A 405 -13.05 7.74 -14.32
N ARG A 406 -12.75 8.38 -13.18
CA ARG A 406 -11.77 7.86 -12.23
C ARG A 406 -12.14 6.47 -11.70
N GLY A 407 -13.42 6.22 -11.42
CA GLY A 407 -13.87 4.92 -10.91
C GLY A 407 -13.59 3.82 -11.92
N LEU A 408 -14.02 4.02 -13.16
CA LEU A 408 -13.83 3.06 -14.25
C LEU A 408 -12.35 2.87 -14.63
N VAL A 409 -11.55 3.94 -14.59
CA VAL A 409 -10.10 3.86 -14.79
C VAL A 409 -9.44 3.04 -13.68
N LEU A 410 -9.83 3.24 -12.42
CA LEU A 410 -9.31 2.46 -11.29
C LEU A 410 -9.71 0.98 -11.40
N ASP A 411 -10.92 0.67 -11.82
CA ASP A 411 -11.35 -0.72 -12.05
C ASP A 411 -10.54 -1.39 -13.17
N ALA A 412 -10.32 -0.67 -14.28
CA ALA A 412 -9.49 -1.14 -15.39
C ALA A 412 -8.01 -1.32 -14.97
N ALA A 413 -7.47 -0.41 -14.16
CA ALA A 413 -6.13 -0.53 -13.60
C ALA A 413 -6.01 -1.72 -12.64
N ARG A 414 -6.98 -1.89 -11.71
CA ARG A 414 -7.03 -3.05 -10.81
C ARG A 414 -7.10 -4.37 -11.56
N ALA A 415 -7.85 -4.42 -12.65
CA ALA A 415 -7.85 -5.59 -13.52
C ALA A 415 -6.43 -5.90 -14.01
N LEU A 416 -5.71 -4.95 -14.62
CA LEU A 416 -4.30 -5.19 -15.02
C LEU A 416 -3.39 -5.59 -13.86
N LEU A 417 -3.61 -5.03 -12.67
CA LEU A 417 -2.82 -5.34 -11.48
C LEU A 417 -2.92 -6.81 -11.06
N GLN A 418 -4.02 -7.52 -11.38
CA GLN A 418 -4.17 -8.95 -11.11
C GLN A 418 -3.17 -9.82 -11.88
N TRP A 419 -2.60 -9.34 -12.98
CA TRP A 419 -1.52 -10.05 -13.68
C TRP A 419 -0.14 -9.74 -13.10
N ILE A 420 -0.03 -8.73 -12.24
CA ILE A 420 1.18 -8.42 -11.48
C ILE A 420 1.23 -9.26 -10.21
N VAL A 421 0.08 -9.43 -9.55
CA VAL A 421 -0.11 -10.20 -8.32
C VAL A 421 -0.51 -11.63 -8.65
N PRO A 422 0.33 -12.66 -8.40
CA PRO A 422 -0.10 -14.05 -8.56
C PRO A 422 -1.30 -14.34 -7.64
N THR A 423 -2.39 -14.88 -8.21
CA THR A 423 -3.56 -15.36 -7.45
C THR A 423 -3.28 -16.59 -6.62
#